data_AF-A0A1Z8X1S8-F1
#
_entry.id   AF-A0A1Z8X1S8-F1
#
_cell.length_a   1.000
_cell.length_b   1.000
_cell.length_c   1.000
_cell.angle_alpha   90.00
_cell.angle_beta   90.00
_cell.angle_gamma   90.00
#
_symmetry.space_group_name_H-M   'P 1'
#
loop_
_entity.id
_entity.type
_entity.pdbx_description
1 polymer ?
#
loop_
_entity_poly.entity_id
_entity_poly.type
_entity_poly.pdbx_seq_one_letter_code
_entity_poly.pdbx_strand_id
1 'polypeptide(L)'
;MKQAKKLIKNRVVRFRSKFERNTALSLKREGVDFEYETLKISYTKLATYTPDFIFSNGVIIEAKGFFKPSDRTKHLLIQAQDKENKYDIRFLFQNAYNRLTKNSNTTYAKWCDRHGFMWCHKRIPTEWMIAQDS
;
A
#
# COMPACT_ATOMS: atom_id res chain seq x y z
N MET A 1 -43.69 -28.93 -4.87
CA MET A 1 -42.44 -28.15 -5.09
C MET A 1 -42.78 -26.67 -4.95
N LYS A 2 -42.43 -26.06 -3.81
CA LYS A 2 -42.81 -24.66 -3.52
C LYS A 2 -41.79 -23.71 -4.15
N GLN A 3 -42.33 -22.88 -5.03
CA GLN A 3 -41.67 -21.84 -5.79
C GLN A 3 -41.04 -20.79 -4.87
N ALA A 4 -39.72 -20.69 -4.87
CA ALA A 4 -39.01 -19.60 -4.21
C ALA A 4 -39.08 -18.35 -5.09
N LYS A 5 -40.20 -17.60 -5.02
CA LYS A 5 -40.22 -16.19 -5.41
C LYS A 5 -39.33 -15.43 -4.42
N LYS A 6 -38.03 -15.37 -4.71
CA LYS A 6 -37.07 -14.55 -3.95
C LYS A 6 -37.41 -13.09 -4.27
N LEU A 7 -38.06 -12.44 -3.32
CA LEU A 7 -38.37 -11.01 -3.31
C LEU A 7 -37.14 -10.21 -3.78
N ILE A 8 -37.24 -9.64 -4.98
CA ILE A 8 -36.26 -8.68 -5.50
C ILE A 8 -36.41 -7.43 -4.64
N LYS A 9 -35.63 -7.36 -3.57
CA LYS A 9 -35.48 -6.16 -2.77
C LYS A 9 -34.84 -5.14 -3.72
N ASN A 10 -35.60 -4.11 -4.11
CA ASN A 10 -35.22 -3.00 -4.99
C ASN A 10 -33.94 -2.28 -4.49
N ARG A 11 -32.78 -2.90 -4.68
CA ARG A 11 -31.48 -2.25 -4.54
C ARG A 11 -31.08 -1.87 -5.96
N VAL A 12 -31.08 -0.58 -6.25
CA VAL A 12 -30.51 -0.07 -7.50
C VAL A 12 -29.04 -0.52 -7.51
N VAL A 13 -28.71 -1.48 -8.38
CA VAL A 13 -27.33 -1.95 -8.54
C VAL A 13 -26.55 -0.78 -9.12
N ARG A 14 -25.68 -0.19 -8.30
CA ARG A 14 -24.79 0.88 -8.73
C ARG A 14 -23.51 0.27 -9.27
N PHE A 15 -23.42 0.16 -10.59
CA PHE A 15 -22.18 -0.23 -11.26
C PHE A 15 -21.07 0.78 -11.00
N ARG A 16 -19.83 0.30 -10.85
CA ARG A 16 -18.66 1.12 -10.51
C ARG A 16 -18.16 1.95 -11.68
N SER A 17 -18.51 1.58 -12.90
CA SER A 17 -18.17 2.32 -14.11
C SER A 17 -19.27 2.26 -15.18
N LYS A 18 -19.22 3.19 -16.14
CA LYS A 18 -20.09 3.18 -17.32
C LYS A 18 -19.87 1.91 -18.15
N PHE A 19 -18.63 1.44 -18.22
CA PHE A 19 -18.28 0.21 -18.93
C PHE A 19 -19.00 -1.00 -18.32
N GLU A 20 -18.89 -1.21 -17.00
CA GLU A 20 -19.57 -2.30 -16.29
C GLU A 20 -21.10 -2.25 -16.46
N ARG A 21 -21.68 -1.05 -16.38
CA ARG A 21 -23.12 -0.86 -16.64
C ARG A 21 -23.49 -1.31 -18.05
N ASN A 22 -22.73 -0.90 -19.06
CA ASN A 22 -22.99 -1.25 -20.45
C ASN A 22 -22.87 -2.76 -20.68
N THR A 23 -21.88 -3.41 -20.08
CA THR A 23 -21.71 -4.86 -20.12
C THR A 23 -22.91 -5.57 -19.50
N ALA A 24 -23.35 -5.17 -18.30
CA ALA A 24 -24.51 -5.74 -17.64
C ALA A 24 -25.81 -5.59 -18.46
N LEU A 25 -25.99 -4.45 -19.13
CA LEU A 25 -27.11 -4.23 -20.05
C LEU A 25 -27.03 -5.14 -21.29
N SER A 26 -25.82 -5.41 -21.79
CA SER A 26 -25.62 -6.35 -22.90
C SER A 26 -25.97 -7.77 -22.46
N LEU A 27 -25.45 -8.24 -21.32
CA LEU A 27 -25.75 -9.57 -20.78
C LEU A 27 -27.26 -9.77 -20.57
N LYS A 28 -27.94 -8.73 -20.03
CA LYS A 28 -29.40 -8.75 -19.88
C LYS A 28 -30.13 -8.83 -21.24
N ARG A 29 -29.63 -8.15 -22.27
CA ARG A 29 -30.19 -8.22 -23.64
C ARG A 29 -30.03 -9.60 -24.26
N GLU A 30 -28.90 -10.26 -23.98
CA GLU A 30 -28.64 -11.65 -24.39
C GLU A 30 -29.37 -12.70 -23.52
N GLY A 31 -30.17 -12.27 -22.52
CA GLY A 31 -30.90 -13.18 -21.64
C GLY A 31 -30.02 -13.97 -20.67
N VAL A 32 -28.79 -13.50 -20.40
CA VAL A 32 -27.85 -14.16 -19.49
C VAL A 32 -28.10 -13.70 -18.06
N ASP A 33 -28.35 -14.65 -17.17
CA ASP A 33 -28.43 -14.41 -15.71
C ASP A 33 -27.03 -14.19 -15.12
N PHE A 34 -26.89 -13.20 -14.24
CA PHE A 34 -25.63 -12.90 -13.57
C PHE A 34 -25.84 -12.29 -12.18
N GLU A 35 -24.81 -12.42 -11.33
CA GLU A 35 -24.67 -11.67 -10.10
C GLU A 35 -23.53 -10.64 -10.24
N TYR A 36 -23.64 -9.50 -9.54
CA TYR A 36 -22.65 -8.42 -9.62
C TYR A 36 -22.07 -8.12 -8.23
N GLU A 37 -20.75 -8.26 -8.08
CA GLU A 37 -19.99 -8.03 -6.84
C GLU A 37 -20.56 -8.75 -5.59
N THR A 38 -21.18 -9.93 -5.76
CA THR A 38 -21.78 -10.71 -4.65
C THR A 38 -20.78 -11.61 -3.95
N LEU A 39 -19.83 -12.19 -4.69
CA LEU A 39 -18.81 -13.08 -4.17
C LEU A 39 -17.55 -12.32 -3.75
N LYS A 40 -17.03 -12.62 -2.55
CA LYS A 40 -15.73 -12.15 -2.08
C LYS A 40 -14.82 -13.35 -1.87
N ILE A 41 -13.66 -13.34 -2.52
CA ILE A 41 -12.64 -14.38 -2.41
C ILE A 41 -11.42 -13.79 -1.69
N SER A 42 -11.07 -14.37 -0.54
CA SER A 42 -9.87 -13.98 0.21
C SER A 42 -8.64 -14.62 -0.42
N TYR A 43 -7.52 -13.89 -0.46
CA TYR A 43 -6.23 -14.40 -0.94
C TYR A 43 -5.06 -13.80 -0.15
N THR A 44 -3.94 -14.53 -0.14
CA THR A 44 -2.66 -14.08 0.43
C THR A 44 -1.67 -13.80 -0.69
N LYS A 45 -0.87 -12.75 -0.56
CA LYS A 45 0.19 -12.41 -1.52
C LYS A 45 1.54 -12.38 -0.82
N LEU A 46 2.46 -13.25 -1.22
CA LEU A 46 3.88 -13.13 -0.87
C LEU A 46 4.53 -12.03 -1.73
N ALA A 47 5.37 -11.21 -1.13
CA ALA A 47 6.09 -10.14 -1.80
C ALA A 47 7.51 -10.03 -1.24
N THR A 48 8.43 -9.56 -2.07
CA THR A 48 9.81 -9.29 -1.69
C THR A 48 10.07 -7.78 -1.68
N TYR A 49 11.05 -7.37 -0.89
CA TYR A 49 11.53 -6.00 -0.81
C TYR A 49 12.99 -5.95 -1.24
N THR A 50 13.26 -5.11 -2.23
CA THR A 50 14.62 -4.79 -2.67
C THR A 50 14.91 -3.35 -2.24
N PRO A 51 15.85 -3.11 -1.31
CA PRO A 51 16.24 -1.77 -0.93
C PRO A 51 17.05 -1.06 -2.02
N ASP A 52 17.05 0.27 -2.01
CA ASP A 52 17.79 1.07 -2.99
C ASP A 52 19.31 1.06 -2.74
N PHE A 53 19.75 1.21 -1.48
CA PHE A 53 21.17 1.19 -1.11
C PHE A 53 21.39 0.42 0.19
N ILE A 54 22.52 -0.30 0.25
CA ILE A 54 22.94 -1.05 1.43
C ILE A 54 24.40 -0.66 1.71
N PHE A 55 24.66 -0.13 2.90
CA PHE A 55 26.00 0.21 3.34
C PHE A 55 26.69 -0.98 4.02
N SER A 56 28.03 -0.95 4.06
CA SER A 56 28.85 -2.04 4.63
C SER A 56 28.59 -2.28 6.13
N ASN A 57 28.11 -1.26 6.84
CA ASN A 57 27.72 -1.34 8.26
C ASN A 57 26.30 -1.91 8.47
N GLY A 58 25.61 -2.34 7.40
CA GLY A 58 24.26 -2.91 7.47
C GLY A 58 23.12 -1.89 7.41
N VAL A 59 23.40 -0.59 7.39
CA VAL A 59 22.36 0.45 7.20
C VAL A 59 21.80 0.35 5.78
N ILE A 60 20.47 0.32 5.69
CA ILE A 60 19.73 0.26 4.44
C ILE A 60 19.05 1.61 4.18
N ILE A 61 19.21 2.15 2.98
CA ILE A 61 18.57 3.41 2.57
C ILE A 61 17.56 3.16 1.45
N GLU A 62 16.32 3.62 1.68
CA GLU A 62 15.28 3.72 0.67
C GLU A 62 15.10 5.20 0.28
N ALA A 63 15.41 5.53 -0.98
CA ALA A 63 15.26 6.87 -1.52
C ALA A 63 13.84 7.10 -2.05
N LYS A 64 13.21 8.21 -1.67
CA LYS A 64 11.82 8.52 -2.04
C LYS A 64 11.60 9.98 -2.43
N GLY A 65 11.12 10.16 -3.66
CA GLY A 65 10.44 11.39 -4.10
C GLY A 65 8.98 11.39 -3.67
N PHE A 66 8.19 10.44 -4.18
CA PHE A 66 6.80 10.24 -3.80
C PHE A 66 6.66 9.05 -2.85
N PHE A 67 6.16 9.29 -1.64
CA PHE A 67 5.95 8.24 -0.65
C PHE A 67 4.51 7.72 -0.74
N LYS A 68 4.30 6.59 -1.43
CA LYS A 68 2.96 6.06 -1.73
C LYS A 68 2.34 5.39 -0.50
N PRO A 69 0.99 5.28 -0.44
CA PRO A 69 0.32 4.42 0.55
C PRO A 69 0.85 2.99 0.56
N SER A 70 1.11 2.41 -0.61
CA SER A 70 1.67 1.06 -0.74
C SER A 70 3.07 0.93 -0.13
N ASP A 71 3.91 1.97 -0.25
CA ASP A 71 5.26 1.95 0.32
C ASP A 71 5.19 1.94 1.85
N ARG A 72 4.29 2.73 2.44
CA ARG A 72 4.09 2.76 3.89
C ARG A 72 3.61 1.41 4.42
N THR A 73 2.59 0.83 3.78
CA THR A 73 2.10 -0.50 4.13
C THR A 73 3.21 -1.54 4.02
N LYS A 74 4.00 -1.52 2.93
CA LYS A 74 5.15 -2.42 2.74
C LYS A 74 6.11 -2.36 3.93
N HIS A 75 6.57 -1.17 4.30
CA HIS A 75 7.58 -1.04 5.36
C HIS A 75 7.05 -1.37 6.76
N LEU A 76 5.77 -1.09 7.04
CA LEU A 76 5.14 -1.56 8.29
C LEU A 76 5.03 -3.09 8.34
N LEU A 77 4.74 -3.75 7.22
CA LEU A 77 4.69 -5.21 7.16
C LEU A 77 6.08 -5.83 7.34
N ILE A 78 7.12 -5.25 6.72
CA ILE A 78 8.51 -5.67 6.92
C ILE A 78 8.88 -5.56 8.41
N GLN A 79 8.64 -4.40 9.02
CA GLN A 79 8.90 -4.17 10.45
C GLN A 79 8.13 -5.14 11.36
N ALA A 80 6.90 -5.54 10.99
CA ALA A 80 6.08 -6.45 11.77
C ALA A 80 6.52 -7.93 11.67
N GLN A 81 7.06 -8.32 10.52
CA GLN A 81 7.58 -9.67 10.26
C GLN A 81 8.95 -9.88 10.92
N ASP A 82 9.75 -8.83 11.00
CA ASP A 82 11.15 -8.90 11.39
C ASP A 82 11.37 -8.65 12.90
N LYS A 83 10.92 -9.62 13.72
CA LYS A 83 11.06 -9.54 15.19
C LYS A 83 12.39 -10.06 15.72
N GLU A 84 13.13 -10.85 14.95
CA GLU A 84 14.38 -11.49 15.37
C GLU A 84 15.64 -10.89 14.72
N ASN A 85 15.57 -10.23 13.55
CA ASN A 85 16.78 -9.74 12.86
C ASN A 85 16.55 -8.42 12.12
N LYS A 86 16.22 -7.37 12.89
CA LYS A 86 15.78 -6.05 12.39
C LYS A 86 16.73 -5.46 11.35
N TYR A 87 16.29 -5.42 10.11
CA TYR A 87 16.89 -4.57 9.08
C TYR A 87 16.84 -3.09 9.51
N ASP A 88 17.99 -2.40 9.53
CA ASP A 88 18.07 -0.96 9.80
C ASP A 88 17.72 -0.16 8.53
N ILE A 89 16.42 -0.10 8.23
CA ILE A 89 15.89 0.62 7.08
C ILE A 89 15.62 2.08 7.44
N ARG A 90 16.28 2.99 6.72
CA ARG A 90 16.14 4.44 6.85
C ARG A 90 15.68 5.05 5.53
N PHE A 91 15.02 6.20 5.60
CA PHE A 91 14.52 6.88 4.41
C PHE A 91 15.35 8.11 4.03
N LEU A 92 15.65 8.25 2.74
CA LEU A 92 16.15 9.48 2.15
C LEU A 92 15.02 10.13 1.34
N PHE A 93 14.50 11.28 1.79
CA PHE A 93 13.44 11.97 1.07
C PHE A 93 13.95 13.14 0.24
N GLN A 94 13.51 13.22 -1.03
CA GLN A 94 13.67 14.44 -1.83
C GLN A 94 13.00 15.64 -1.14
N ASN A 95 11.79 15.42 -0.59
CA ASN A 95 11.13 16.35 0.31
C ASN A 95 10.38 15.64 1.44
N ALA A 96 10.98 15.64 2.64
CA ALA A 96 10.43 14.98 3.82
C ALA A 96 9.19 15.70 4.39
N TYR A 97 8.98 16.97 4.02
CA TYR A 97 7.88 17.80 4.48
C TYR A 97 6.64 17.72 3.59
N ASN A 98 6.70 16.94 2.50
CA ASN A 98 5.52 16.63 1.71
C ASN A 98 4.45 15.95 2.57
N ARG A 99 3.20 16.34 2.37
CA ARG A 99 2.02 15.70 3.00
C ARG A 99 1.79 14.32 2.39
N LEU A 100 1.33 13.35 3.19
CA LEU A 100 1.04 11.97 2.74
C LEU A 100 0.03 11.92 1.59
N THR A 101 -0.94 12.83 1.62
CA THR A 101 -1.92 13.09 0.57
C THR A 101 -2.24 14.58 0.57
N LYS A 102 -2.89 15.09 -0.48
CA LYS A 102 -3.32 16.50 -0.57
C LYS A 102 -4.07 16.97 0.69
N ASN A 103 -4.88 16.11 1.29
CA ASN A 103 -5.72 16.45 2.44
C ASN A 103 -5.09 16.08 3.80
N SER A 104 -3.98 15.34 3.85
CA SER A 104 -3.41 14.83 5.11
C SER A 104 -2.55 15.87 5.83
N ASN A 105 -2.79 16.13 7.13
CA ASN A 105 -1.92 17.01 7.94
C ASN A 105 -0.60 16.34 8.36
N THR A 106 -0.40 15.07 8.00
CA THR A 106 0.81 14.31 8.31
C THR A 106 1.79 14.41 7.14
N THR A 107 3.04 14.74 7.44
CA THR A 107 4.15 14.76 6.46
C THR A 107 4.85 13.40 6.41
N TYR A 108 5.75 13.21 5.45
CA TYR A 108 6.56 11.97 5.35
C TYR A 108 7.42 11.80 6.60
N ALA A 109 8.12 12.86 7.02
CA ALA A 109 8.86 12.95 8.27
C ALA A 109 8.02 12.53 9.48
N LYS A 110 6.86 13.18 9.69
CA LYS A 110 5.96 12.86 10.82
C LYS A 110 5.45 11.43 10.80
N TRP A 111 5.32 10.84 9.61
CA TRP A 111 4.95 9.43 9.49
C TRP A 111 6.12 8.54 9.95
N CYS A 112 7.34 8.82 9.50
CA CYS A 112 8.54 8.09 9.94
C CYS A 112 8.73 8.19 11.45
N ASP A 113 8.63 9.39 12.03
CA ASP A 113 8.74 9.62 13.48
C ASP A 113 7.72 8.80 14.27
N ARG A 114 6.47 8.78 13.80
CA ARG A 114 5.37 8.01 14.43
C ARG A 114 5.64 6.50 14.42
N HIS A 115 6.30 5.99 13.40
CA HIS A 115 6.49 4.55 13.17
C HIS A 115 7.92 4.06 13.48
N GLY A 116 8.77 4.94 14.02
CA GLY A 116 10.13 4.61 14.44
C GLY A 116 11.10 4.37 13.28
N PHE A 117 10.87 4.95 12.10
CA PHE A 117 11.82 4.91 11.00
C PHE A 117 12.74 6.13 11.04
N MET A 118 14.06 5.90 10.98
CA MET A 118 15.00 6.99 10.77
C MET A 118 14.85 7.55 9.36
N TRP A 119 15.04 8.86 9.21
CA TRP A 119 14.91 9.53 7.92
C TRP A 119 15.83 10.74 7.82
N CYS A 120 16.14 11.14 6.59
CA CYS A 120 16.89 12.35 6.28
C CYS A 120 16.28 13.08 5.08
N HIS A 121 16.59 14.37 4.93
CA HIS A 121 16.07 15.22 3.87
C HIS A 121 17.17 15.63 2.90
N LYS A 122 16.99 15.32 1.61
CA LYS A 122 17.87 15.61 0.47
C LYS A 122 19.27 15.00 0.49
N ARG A 123 19.87 14.79 1.66
CA ARG A 123 21.22 14.26 1.81
C ARG A 123 21.29 13.26 2.97
N ILE A 124 22.03 12.18 2.74
CA ILE A 124 22.35 11.17 3.76
C ILE A 124 23.40 11.75 4.71
N PRO A 125 23.16 11.76 6.04
CA PRO A 125 24.16 12.16 7.02
C PRO A 125 25.40 11.26 6.97
N THR A 126 26.58 11.84 7.17
CA THR A 126 27.85 11.09 7.08
C THR A 126 27.88 9.95 8.11
N GLU A 127 27.28 10.15 9.28
CA GLU A 127 27.25 9.20 10.38
C GLU A 127 26.52 7.90 10.00
N TRP A 128 25.68 7.91 8.97
CA TRP A 128 24.99 6.71 8.49
C TRP A 128 25.90 5.84 7.60
N MET A 129 26.92 6.45 6.98
CA MET A 129 27.80 5.81 6.00
C MET A 129 29.09 5.27 6.62
N ILE A 130 29.43 5.69 7.84
CA ILE A 130 30.68 5.29 8.51
C ILE A 130 30.55 3.85 9.03
N ALA A 131 31.60 3.06 8.84
CA ALA A 131 31.71 1.73 9.43
C ALA A 131 31.82 1.85 10.96
N GLN A 132 31.14 0.98 11.71
CA GLN A 132 31.45 0.86 13.13
C GLN A 132 32.88 0.31 13.22
N ASP A 133 33.84 1.12 13.68
CA ASP A 133 35.20 0.67 13.90
C ASP A 133 35.16 -0.52 14.86
N SER A 134 35.75 -1.64 14.44
CA SER A 134 35.76 -2.92 15.14
C SER A 134 36.77 -2.95 16.29
#